data_AF-A0A158P7T4-F1
#
_entry.id   AF-A0A158P7T4-F1
#
_cell.length_a   1.000
_cell.length_b   1.000
_cell.length_c   1.000
_cell.angle_alpha   90.00
_cell.angle_beta   90.00
_cell.angle_gamma   90.00
#
_symmetry.space_group_name_H-M   'P 1'
#
loop_
_entity.id
_entity.type
_entity.pdbx_description
1 polymer ?
#
loop_
_entity_poly.entity_id
_entity_poly.type
_entity_poly.pdbx_seq_one_letter_code
_entity_poly.pdbx_strand_id
1 'polypeptide(L)'
;MNSLLTTILFIGFLKTRVHSFSVYWNVPSELCFKKGINFSLETYGIKAHPIRTQKYSADIKHYQQFLFTDQTFDGKNVVIFYEHSFGLYPYFKGHNKIHPVNGGLPQKTNMTAHLLEVEKNIEKLMPDKDFNGFAVIDIEEWRPLFRQHYRNVKQVYQEASIALVKSKNKRLSDDEARQEAEKEFNDAARNKMWKDERYTFSSREFIVETIQKAKQMRPKALWGLYGFPVCNYNAGQLKNDYSCWQLYKGFNDEMMYIYNIVDALYPSIYLGFPASSKQRFRYVQVHLRLCTCNIGVLAILEETLRIAKKRQPPLPIYPYSKFENDPLNKLDSFYNKPDRCSTIDQPADLGIDGLILWSSSANMADRCDKIETYIENELGP
;
A
#
# COMPACT_ATOMS: atom_id res chain seq x y z
N MET A 1 20.58 -38.02 -53.92
CA MET A 1 21.71 -37.14 -53.56
C MET A 1 21.17 -35.73 -53.39
N ASN A 2 21.45 -35.15 -52.22
CA ASN A 2 21.29 -33.77 -51.77
C ASN A 2 19.86 -33.20 -51.54
N SER A 3 19.49 -33.32 -50.27
CA SER A 3 18.54 -32.53 -49.50
C SER A 3 18.88 -31.03 -49.54
N LEU A 4 17.88 -30.17 -49.72
CA LEU A 4 17.90 -28.77 -49.28
C LEU A 4 16.76 -28.59 -48.28
N LEU A 5 17.08 -28.72 -46.99
CA LEU A 5 16.26 -28.17 -45.92
C LEU A 5 16.45 -26.64 -45.93
N THR A 6 15.39 -25.91 -46.25
CA THR A 6 15.35 -24.46 -46.05
C THR A 6 14.94 -24.18 -44.60
N THR A 7 15.92 -23.99 -43.73
CA THR A 7 15.67 -23.54 -42.35
C THR A 7 15.29 -22.06 -42.38
N ILE A 8 14.00 -21.75 -42.27
CA ILE A 8 13.52 -20.39 -42.05
C ILE A 8 13.86 -20.01 -40.61
N LEU A 9 14.93 -19.24 -40.43
CA LEU A 9 15.23 -18.57 -39.16
C LEU A 9 14.17 -17.49 -38.92
N PHE A 10 13.17 -17.78 -38.09
CA PHE A 10 12.38 -16.74 -37.45
C PHE A 10 13.28 -16.01 -36.45
N ILE A 11 13.96 -14.96 -36.90
CA ILE A 11 14.52 -13.95 -36.01
C ILE A 11 13.32 -13.19 -35.43
N GLY A 12 12.73 -13.75 -34.38
CA GLY A 12 11.81 -13.01 -33.53
C GLY A 12 12.59 -11.84 -32.95
N PHE A 13 12.33 -10.64 -33.45
CA PHE A 13 12.66 -9.42 -32.73
C PHE A 13 11.90 -9.48 -31.40
N LEU A 14 12.56 -10.00 -30.36
CA LEU A 14 12.22 -9.66 -28.99
C LEU A 14 12.36 -8.14 -28.92
N LYS A 15 11.24 -7.43 -29.10
CA LYS A 15 11.10 -6.07 -28.58
C LYS A 15 11.35 -6.21 -27.08
N THR A 16 12.59 -6.03 -26.67
CA THR A 16 12.89 -5.65 -25.30
C THR A 16 12.16 -4.33 -25.13
N ARG A 17 10.96 -4.36 -24.51
CA ARG A 17 10.38 -3.15 -23.96
C ARG A 17 11.46 -2.65 -23.01
N VAL A 18 12.14 -1.57 -23.37
CA VAL A 18 12.87 -0.77 -22.40
C VAL A 18 11.80 -0.30 -21.43
N HIS A 19 11.65 -1.04 -20.34
CA HIS A 19 10.65 -0.75 -19.32
C HIS A 19 11.15 0.49 -18.60
N SER A 20 10.47 1.62 -18.79
CA SER A 20 10.86 2.87 -18.15
C SER A 20 10.47 2.81 -16.69
N PHE A 21 11.45 2.55 -15.82
CA PHE A 21 11.29 2.65 -14.37
C PHE A 21 11.01 4.12 -14.01
N SER A 22 9.80 4.40 -13.53
CA SER A 22 9.37 5.76 -13.16
C SER A 22 9.25 5.89 -11.65
N VAL A 23 9.76 7.00 -11.11
CA VAL A 23 9.63 7.34 -9.68
C VAL A 23 8.58 8.43 -9.52
N TYR A 24 7.66 8.26 -8.56
CA TYR A 24 6.55 9.16 -8.28
C TYR A 24 6.66 9.74 -6.87
N TRP A 25 6.41 11.04 -6.74
CA TRP A 25 6.50 11.76 -5.47
C TRP A 25 5.13 11.89 -4.81
N ASN A 26 4.89 11.09 -3.76
CA ASN A 26 3.69 11.13 -2.92
C ASN A 26 4.06 11.54 -1.49
N VAL A 27 4.67 12.74 -1.38
CA VAL A 27 5.15 13.34 -0.13
C VAL A 27 4.36 14.62 0.14
N PRO A 28 3.96 14.92 1.39
CA PRO A 28 3.16 16.10 1.72
C PRO A 28 4.01 17.38 1.76
N SER A 29 4.70 17.69 0.66
CA SER A 29 5.66 18.79 0.55
C SER A 29 5.04 20.16 0.25
N GLU A 30 3.71 20.29 0.30
CA GLU A 30 2.99 21.56 0.10
C GLU A 30 3.52 22.68 1.02
N LEU A 31 3.76 22.34 2.29
CA LEU A 31 4.27 23.27 3.28
C LEU A 31 5.67 23.78 2.90
N CYS A 32 6.48 22.98 2.21
CA CYS A 32 7.80 23.39 1.73
C CYS A 32 7.67 24.41 0.60
N PHE A 33 6.79 24.17 -0.37
CA PHE A 33 6.53 25.14 -1.44
C PHE A 33 5.98 26.45 -0.90
N LYS A 34 5.10 26.41 0.11
CA LYS A 34 4.60 27.61 0.81
C LYS A 34 5.70 28.38 1.54
N LYS A 35 6.80 27.72 1.93
CA LYS A 35 8.01 28.33 2.49
C LYS A 35 8.99 28.85 1.42
N GLY A 36 8.66 28.72 0.14
CA GLY A 36 9.54 29.11 -0.97
C GLY A 36 10.60 28.07 -1.31
N ILE A 37 10.51 26.86 -0.75
CA ILE A 37 11.45 25.75 -0.99
C ILE A 37 10.84 24.87 -2.09
N ASN A 38 11.52 24.78 -3.23
CA ASN A 38 11.02 24.05 -4.39
C ASN A 38 11.98 22.94 -4.77
N PHE A 39 11.58 21.70 -4.51
CA PHE A 39 12.36 20.53 -4.87
C PHE A 39 12.44 20.40 -6.39
N SER A 40 13.66 20.42 -6.94
CA SER A 40 13.95 20.26 -8.38
C SER A 40 13.71 18.84 -8.90
N LEU A 41 12.59 18.20 -8.52
CA LEU A 41 12.28 16.78 -8.75
C LEU A 41 12.28 16.40 -10.23
N GLU A 42 11.73 17.25 -11.10
CA GLU A 42 11.63 16.99 -12.53
C GLU A 42 13.02 16.91 -13.20
N THR A 43 14.00 17.66 -12.71
CA THR A 43 15.40 17.61 -13.16
C THR A 43 16.00 16.21 -13.00
N TYR A 44 15.54 15.47 -11.99
CA TYR A 44 15.96 14.11 -11.68
C TYR A 44 14.99 13.04 -12.22
N GLY A 45 14.00 13.43 -13.04
CA GLY A 45 13.00 12.51 -13.58
C GLY A 45 12.00 11.99 -12.54
N ILE A 46 11.94 12.58 -11.35
CA ILE A 46 10.96 12.24 -10.32
C ILE A 46 9.64 12.96 -10.64
N LYS A 47 8.58 12.19 -10.86
CA LYS A 47 7.27 12.70 -11.27
C LYS A 47 6.48 13.16 -10.05
N ALA A 48 6.39 14.47 -9.86
CA ALA A 48 5.57 15.09 -8.83
C ALA A 48 4.19 15.51 -9.35
N HIS A 49 3.28 15.76 -8.41
CA HIS A 49 2.02 16.43 -8.71
C HIS A 49 2.27 17.86 -9.18
N PRO A 50 1.61 18.33 -10.25
CA PRO A 50 1.67 19.74 -10.61
C PRO A 50 1.17 20.58 -9.43
N ILE A 51 1.99 21.49 -8.94
CA ILE A 51 1.59 22.42 -7.88
C ILE A 51 0.50 23.32 -8.48
N ARG A 52 -0.75 23.19 -8.03
CA ARG A 52 -1.78 24.19 -8.31
C ARG A 52 -1.44 25.43 -7.50
N THR A 53 -0.72 26.37 -8.11
CA THR A 53 -0.61 27.72 -7.58
C THR A 53 -1.97 28.40 -7.73
N GLN A 54 -2.86 28.21 -6.74
CA GLN A 54 -3.88 29.23 -6.53
C GLN A 54 -3.13 30.52 -6.24
N LYS A 55 -3.39 31.53 -7.07
CA LYS A 55 -2.82 32.87 -6.96
C LYS A 55 -3.39 33.51 -5.68
N TYR A 56 -2.81 33.17 -4.52
CA TYR A 56 -3.21 33.75 -3.25
C TYR A 56 -2.74 35.21 -3.20
N SER A 57 -3.72 36.13 -3.14
CA SER A 57 -3.50 37.54 -2.85
C SER A 57 -2.92 37.69 -1.43
N ALA A 58 -1.97 38.61 -1.27
CA ALA A 58 -1.02 38.69 -0.16
C ALA A 58 -1.56 39.21 1.19
N ASP A 59 -2.86 39.13 1.46
CA ASP A 59 -3.46 39.84 2.61
C ASP A 59 -4.32 38.95 3.52
N ILE A 60 -3.74 37.94 4.22
CA ILE A 60 -4.40 37.38 5.42
C ILE A 60 -3.38 37.01 6.51
N LYS A 61 -3.22 37.92 7.48
CA LYS A 61 -2.61 37.66 8.80
C LYS A 61 -3.66 37.08 9.76
N HIS A 62 -3.91 35.78 9.74
CA HIS A 62 -4.49 35.09 10.90
C HIS A 62 -4.16 33.59 10.88
N TYR A 63 -3.12 33.24 11.62
CA TYR A 63 -2.83 31.85 11.99
C TYR A 63 -3.68 31.48 13.19
N GLN A 64 -4.64 30.58 12.99
CA GLN A 64 -4.90 29.41 13.84
C GLN A 64 -6.12 28.66 13.31
N GLN A 65 -5.91 27.37 13.06
CA GLN A 65 -6.95 26.34 13.12
C GLN A 65 -8.03 26.34 12.02
N PHE A 66 -7.63 26.13 10.75
CA PHE A 66 -8.55 25.61 9.74
C PHE A 66 -7.85 24.61 8.80
N LEU A 67 -8.30 23.35 8.93
CA LEU A 67 -8.64 22.38 7.89
C LEU A 67 -7.80 22.38 6.61
N PHE A 68 -7.26 21.20 6.29
CA PHE A 68 -6.73 20.73 5.00
C PHE A 68 -7.72 20.97 3.83
N THR A 69 -7.91 22.23 3.49
CA THR A 69 -8.80 22.72 2.43
C THR A 69 -7.95 23.46 1.42
N ASP A 70 -7.16 22.67 0.70
CA ASP A 70 -7.01 22.72 -0.76
C ASP A 70 -5.87 21.75 -1.13
N GLN A 71 -6.23 20.74 -1.91
CA GLN A 71 -5.45 19.52 -2.19
C GLN A 71 -4.14 19.81 -2.93
N THR A 72 -2.99 19.48 -2.34
CA THR A 72 -1.78 19.15 -3.14
C THR A 72 -1.00 17.89 -2.66
N PHE A 73 -1.56 17.09 -1.76
CA PHE A 73 -1.01 15.76 -1.45
C PHE A 73 -1.58 14.64 -2.34
N ASP A 74 -2.87 14.75 -2.67
CA ASP A 74 -3.57 13.93 -3.66
C ASP A 74 -3.68 14.72 -4.97
N GLY A 75 -3.32 14.13 -6.10
CA GLY A 75 -3.41 14.83 -7.38
C GLY A 75 -3.26 13.92 -8.59
N LYS A 76 -2.86 14.49 -9.74
CA LYS A 76 -2.86 13.81 -11.06
C LYS A 76 -2.14 12.44 -11.14
N ASN A 77 -1.12 12.20 -10.32
CA ASN A 77 -0.30 10.98 -10.41
C ASN A 77 -0.70 9.91 -9.38
N VAL A 78 -0.71 10.23 -8.09
CA VAL A 78 -1.08 9.36 -6.97
C VAL A 78 -2.21 9.99 -6.15
N VAL A 79 -3.21 9.20 -5.77
CA VAL A 79 -4.19 9.55 -4.74
C VAL A 79 -4.24 8.42 -3.73
N ILE A 80 -4.10 8.74 -2.44
CA ILE A 80 -4.13 7.75 -1.36
C ILE A 80 -5.34 7.99 -0.45
N PHE A 81 -6.11 6.94 -0.25
CA PHE A 81 -7.31 6.93 0.59
C PHE A 81 -6.97 6.28 1.92
N TYR A 82 -6.67 7.13 2.92
CA TYR A 82 -6.41 6.67 4.28
C TYR A 82 -7.66 6.09 4.95
N GLU A 83 -7.51 4.97 5.62
CA GLU A 83 -8.57 4.18 6.28
C GLU A 83 -9.57 4.97 7.12
N HIS A 84 -9.12 5.99 7.87
CA HIS A 84 -10.01 6.77 8.74
C HIS A 84 -10.81 7.84 7.99
N SER A 85 -10.54 8.06 6.70
CA SER A 85 -11.17 9.09 5.86
C SER A 85 -11.73 8.53 4.54
N PHE A 86 -11.81 7.21 4.41
CA PHE A 86 -12.32 6.55 3.20
C PHE A 86 -13.46 5.57 3.51
N GLY A 87 -14.67 5.99 3.17
CA GLY A 87 -15.89 5.30 3.52
C GLY A 87 -16.12 5.25 5.03
N LEU A 88 -17.04 4.38 5.43
CA LEU A 88 -17.27 4.04 6.83
C LEU A 88 -16.46 2.81 7.25
N TYR A 89 -15.13 2.92 7.24
CA TYR A 89 -14.24 1.82 7.62
C TYR A 89 -14.42 1.42 9.10
N PRO A 90 -14.66 0.14 9.42
CA PRO A 90 -14.87 -0.33 10.79
C PRO A 90 -13.54 -0.58 11.50
N TYR A 91 -13.38 -0.04 12.72
CA TYR A 91 -12.17 -0.29 13.51
C TYR A 91 -12.40 -0.07 15.01
N PHE A 92 -11.45 -0.53 15.82
CA PHE A 92 -11.42 -0.26 17.26
C PHE A 92 -10.37 0.81 17.55
N LYS A 93 -10.79 1.99 18.03
CA LYS A 93 -9.86 3.10 18.31
C LYS A 93 -8.79 2.65 19.32
N GLY A 94 -7.52 2.74 18.92
CA GLY A 94 -6.39 2.27 19.73
C GLY A 94 -6.42 0.78 20.05
N HIS A 95 -7.03 -0.03 19.15
CA HIS A 95 -7.25 -1.46 19.34
C HIS A 95 -8.02 -1.82 20.63
N ASN A 96 -8.91 -0.93 21.08
CA ASN A 96 -9.75 -1.12 22.27
C ASN A 96 -11.21 -1.45 21.89
N LYS A 97 -11.69 -2.64 22.28
CA LYS A 97 -13.07 -3.12 22.01
C LYS A 97 -14.18 -2.21 22.53
N ILE A 98 -13.89 -1.41 23.54
CA ILE A 98 -14.85 -0.49 24.16
C ILE A 98 -15.13 0.73 23.27
N HIS A 99 -14.24 1.01 22.30
CA HIS A 99 -14.35 2.17 21.41
C HIS A 99 -14.48 1.73 19.94
N PRO A 100 -15.57 1.03 19.56
CA PRO A 100 -15.81 0.68 18.17
C PRO A 100 -16.21 1.91 17.36
N VAL A 101 -15.61 2.06 16.19
CA VAL A 101 -16.00 3.03 15.16
C VAL A 101 -16.61 2.26 13.99
N ASN A 102 -17.72 2.74 13.45
CA ASN A 102 -18.49 2.07 12.39
C ASN A 102 -18.82 0.59 12.70
N GLY A 103 -19.06 0.28 13.98
CA GLY A 103 -19.35 -1.07 14.45
C GLY A 103 -18.12 -1.92 14.83
N GLY A 104 -16.91 -1.45 14.52
CA GLY A 104 -15.62 -2.05 14.91
C GLY A 104 -15.20 -3.31 14.15
N LEU A 105 -16.13 -3.95 13.45
CA LEU A 105 -15.92 -5.18 12.70
C LEU A 105 -16.55 -5.07 11.31
N PRO A 106 -15.95 -5.68 10.26
CA PRO A 106 -16.60 -5.78 8.94
C PRO A 106 -17.98 -6.44 9.05
N GLN A 107 -18.14 -7.47 9.90
CA GLN A 107 -19.42 -8.17 10.13
C GLN A 107 -20.54 -7.29 10.70
N LYS A 108 -20.21 -6.08 11.16
CA LYS A 108 -21.16 -5.11 11.73
C LYS A 108 -21.30 -3.84 10.90
N THR A 109 -20.70 -3.80 9.71
CA THR A 109 -20.70 -2.60 8.88
C THR A 109 -22.00 -2.46 8.10
N ASN A 110 -22.54 -1.24 8.07
CA ASN A 110 -23.60 -0.87 7.12
C ASN A 110 -22.96 -0.61 5.76
N MET A 111 -22.96 -1.62 4.89
CA MET A 111 -22.24 -1.56 3.62
C MET A 111 -22.81 -0.53 2.65
N THR A 112 -24.14 -0.35 2.61
CA THR A 112 -24.75 0.69 1.78
C THR A 112 -24.28 2.08 2.20
N ALA A 113 -24.27 2.37 3.50
CA ALA A 113 -23.76 3.65 4.01
C ALA A 113 -22.24 3.80 3.77
N HIS A 114 -21.47 2.72 3.94
CA HIS A 114 -20.04 2.70 3.63
C HIS A 114 -19.78 3.08 2.17
N LEU A 115 -20.45 2.43 1.22
CA LEU A 115 -20.26 2.66 -0.21
C LEU A 115 -20.72 4.05 -0.65
N LEU A 116 -21.80 4.59 -0.07
CA LEU A 116 -22.21 5.98 -0.31
C LEU A 116 -21.16 6.99 0.15
N GLU A 117 -20.47 6.70 1.25
CA GLU A 117 -19.39 7.57 1.73
C GLU A 117 -18.12 7.42 0.87
N VAL A 118 -17.80 6.19 0.42
CA VAL A 118 -16.75 5.93 -0.58
C VAL A 118 -16.99 6.77 -1.84
N GLU A 119 -18.22 6.81 -2.34
CA GLU A 119 -18.58 7.60 -3.52
C GLU A 119 -18.23 9.09 -3.34
N LYS A 120 -18.68 9.70 -2.23
CA LYS A 120 -18.36 11.10 -1.92
C LYS A 120 -16.87 11.35 -1.79
N ASN A 121 -16.13 10.42 -1.15
CA ASN A 121 -14.70 10.58 -0.94
C ASN A 121 -13.94 10.54 -2.27
N ILE A 122 -14.33 9.65 -3.20
CA ILE A 122 -13.76 9.58 -4.56
C ILE A 122 -14.10 10.83 -5.36
N GLU A 123 -15.34 11.32 -5.32
CA GLU A 123 -15.72 12.57 -6.00
C GLU A 123 -14.91 13.76 -5.50
N LYS A 124 -14.64 13.82 -4.19
CA LYS A 124 -13.85 14.88 -3.58
C LYS A 124 -12.37 14.80 -3.95
N LEU A 125 -11.74 13.63 -3.79
CA LEU A 125 -10.28 13.49 -3.93
C LEU A 125 -9.84 13.24 -5.38
N MET A 126 -10.72 12.69 -6.21
CA MET A 126 -10.44 12.40 -7.63
C MET A 126 -11.55 13.00 -8.50
N PRO A 127 -11.73 14.33 -8.58
CA PRO A 127 -12.84 14.92 -9.33
C PRO A 127 -12.79 14.61 -10.84
N ASP A 128 -11.59 14.35 -11.37
CA ASP A 128 -11.41 13.89 -12.76
C ASP A 128 -11.91 12.46 -12.92
N LYS A 129 -12.97 12.27 -13.71
CA LYS A 129 -13.56 10.95 -14.01
C LYS A 129 -12.64 10.10 -14.88
N ASP A 130 -11.76 10.73 -15.64
CA ASP A 130 -10.79 10.06 -16.52
C ASP A 130 -9.42 9.87 -15.87
N PHE A 131 -9.33 10.10 -14.55
CA PHE A 131 -8.10 9.88 -13.80
C PHE A 131 -7.50 8.51 -14.10
N ASN A 132 -6.23 8.52 -14.51
CA ASN A 132 -5.48 7.35 -14.95
C ASN A 132 -4.15 7.17 -14.21
N GLY A 133 -4.03 7.80 -13.04
CA GLY A 133 -2.91 7.61 -12.11
C GLY A 133 -3.14 6.45 -11.15
N PHE A 134 -2.34 6.41 -10.09
CA PHE A 134 -2.41 5.44 -9.00
C PHE A 134 -3.48 5.84 -7.99
N ALA A 135 -4.37 4.92 -7.65
CA ALA A 135 -5.42 5.10 -6.65
C ALA A 135 -5.25 4.01 -5.58
N VAL A 136 -4.74 4.43 -4.42
CA VAL A 136 -4.25 3.52 -3.39
C VAL A 136 -5.19 3.57 -2.19
N ILE A 137 -5.75 2.43 -1.81
CA ILE A 137 -6.58 2.31 -0.61
C ILE A 137 -5.70 1.79 0.52
N ASP A 138 -5.59 2.56 1.59
CA ASP A 138 -4.75 2.26 2.73
C ASP A 138 -5.60 1.75 3.90
N ILE A 139 -5.66 0.42 4.06
CA ILE A 139 -6.42 -0.28 5.12
C ILE A 139 -5.47 -1.10 6.00
N GLU A 140 -5.27 -0.64 7.24
CA GLU A 140 -4.24 -1.18 8.13
C GLU A 140 -4.76 -1.60 9.51
N GLU A 141 -5.91 -1.09 9.98
CA GLU A 141 -6.45 -1.39 11.30
C GLU A 141 -6.64 -2.90 11.51
N TRP A 142 -7.22 -3.58 10.52
CA TRP A 142 -7.37 -5.04 10.45
C TRP A 142 -6.86 -5.59 9.11
N ARG A 143 -6.59 -6.89 9.09
CA ARG A 143 -6.13 -7.65 7.92
C ARG A 143 -7.27 -8.49 7.33
N PRO A 144 -7.24 -8.83 6.03
CA PRO A 144 -8.36 -9.51 5.38
C PRO A 144 -8.65 -10.91 5.94
N LEU A 145 -7.66 -11.61 6.51
CA LEU A 145 -7.84 -12.93 7.08
C LEU A 145 -7.80 -12.90 8.61
N PHE A 146 -8.77 -13.55 9.24
CA PHE A 146 -8.90 -13.70 10.69
C PHE A 146 -7.60 -14.14 11.36
N ARG A 147 -6.90 -15.12 10.76
CA ARG A 147 -5.64 -15.68 11.29
C ARG A 147 -4.47 -14.68 11.33
N GLN A 148 -4.50 -13.61 10.54
CA GLN A 148 -3.44 -12.59 10.52
C GLN A 148 -3.44 -11.68 11.77
N HIS A 149 -4.44 -11.79 12.63
CA HIS A 149 -4.58 -11.01 13.86
C HIS A 149 -4.03 -11.71 15.11
N TYR A 150 -3.55 -12.96 14.97
CA TYR A 150 -3.14 -13.76 16.12
C TYR A 150 -1.85 -13.22 16.77
N ARG A 151 -1.85 -13.09 18.11
CA ARG A 151 -0.69 -12.66 18.93
C ARG A 151 -0.05 -11.34 18.48
N ASN A 152 -0.85 -10.39 18.03
CA ASN A 152 -0.39 -9.04 17.75
C ASN A 152 -1.43 -8.02 18.24
N VAL A 153 -1.14 -6.72 18.08
CA VAL A 153 -2.01 -5.62 18.56
C VAL A 153 -3.44 -5.68 17.97
N LYS A 154 -3.62 -6.40 16.86
CA LYS A 154 -4.90 -6.56 16.17
C LYS A 154 -5.69 -7.79 16.64
N GLN A 155 -5.22 -8.51 17.67
CA GLN A 155 -5.95 -9.65 18.25
C GLN A 155 -7.37 -9.30 18.71
N VAL A 156 -7.59 -8.01 19.00
CA VAL A 156 -8.90 -7.44 19.28
C VAL A 156 -10.00 -7.84 18.28
N TYR A 157 -9.68 -7.95 16.99
CA TYR A 157 -10.63 -8.33 15.94
C TYR A 157 -11.04 -9.81 16.04
N GLN A 158 -10.13 -10.70 16.46
CA GLN A 158 -10.48 -12.10 16.72
C GLN A 158 -11.43 -12.20 17.91
N GLU A 159 -11.07 -11.53 19.00
CA GLU A 159 -11.84 -11.57 20.25
C GLU A 159 -13.24 -11.00 20.08
N ALA A 160 -13.35 -9.87 19.37
CA ALA A 160 -14.64 -9.25 19.08
C ALA A 160 -15.51 -10.12 18.16
N SER A 161 -14.93 -10.77 17.14
CA SER A 161 -15.66 -11.67 16.26
C SER A 161 -16.15 -12.92 16.99
N ILE A 162 -15.33 -13.51 17.87
CA ILE A 162 -15.73 -14.64 18.73
C ILE A 162 -16.86 -14.23 19.67
N ALA A 163 -16.76 -13.05 20.29
CA ALA A 163 -17.81 -12.52 21.16
C ALA A 163 -19.12 -12.28 20.39
N LEU A 164 -19.05 -11.81 19.14
CA LEU A 164 -20.21 -11.64 18.26
C LEU A 164 -20.90 -12.97 17.95
N VAL A 165 -20.15 -14.03 17.66
CA VAL A 165 -20.71 -15.37 17.44
C VAL A 165 -21.36 -15.92 18.71
N LYS A 166 -20.68 -15.81 19.86
CA LYS A 166 -21.21 -16.27 21.15
C LYS A 166 -22.47 -15.51 21.60
N SER A 167 -22.58 -14.23 21.25
CA SER A 167 -23.79 -13.46 21.58
C SER A 167 -25.01 -13.93 20.79
N LYS A 168 -24.82 -14.39 19.55
CA LYS A 168 -25.87 -15.01 18.70
C LYS A 168 -26.19 -16.44 19.15
N ASN A 169 -25.19 -17.22 19.55
CA ASN A 169 -25.38 -18.59 20.01
C ASN A 169 -24.50 -18.93 21.22
N LYS A 170 -25.08 -18.85 22.42
CA LYS A 170 -24.40 -19.11 23.69
C LYS A 170 -24.08 -20.59 23.95
N ARG A 171 -24.58 -21.52 23.13
CA ARG A 171 -24.38 -22.97 23.30
C ARG A 171 -23.09 -23.47 22.65
N LEU A 172 -22.47 -22.68 21.77
CA LEU A 172 -21.22 -23.05 21.12
C LEU A 172 -20.10 -23.15 22.15
N SER A 173 -19.29 -24.20 22.04
CA SER A 173 -18.00 -24.27 22.72
C SER A 173 -17.05 -23.18 22.21
N ASP A 174 -15.95 -22.97 22.94
CA ASP A 174 -14.95 -21.96 22.58
C ASP A 174 -14.33 -22.22 21.20
N ASP A 175 -14.04 -23.49 20.89
CA ASP A 175 -13.46 -23.88 19.60
C ASP A 175 -14.47 -23.73 18.45
N GLU A 176 -15.73 -24.14 18.66
CA GLU A 176 -16.78 -23.95 17.66
C GLU A 176 -17.03 -22.47 17.39
N ALA A 177 -17.09 -21.64 18.45
CA ALA A 177 -17.25 -20.20 18.33
C ALA A 177 -16.08 -19.56 17.58
N ARG A 178 -14.84 -20.03 17.82
CA ARG A 178 -13.66 -19.56 17.08
C ARG A 178 -13.71 -19.94 15.61
N GLN A 179 -14.05 -21.18 15.29
CA GLN A 179 -14.16 -21.64 13.90
C GLN A 179 -15.27 -20.92 13.15
N GLU A 180 -16.40 -20.65 13.80
CA GLU A 180 -17.49 -19.90 13.18
C GLU A 180 -17.14 -18.41 13.03
N ALA A 181 -16.45 -17.81 14.01
CA ALA A 181 -15.97 -16.44 13.91
C ALA A 181 -14.95 -16.24 12.78
N GLU A 182 -14.06 -17.20 12.58
CA GLU A 182 -13.11 -17.18 11.45
C GLU A 182 -13.85 -17.24 10.11
N LYS A 183 -14.87 -18.09 9.99
CA LYS A 183 -15.71 -18.16 8.79
C LYS A 183 -16.45 -16.85 8.57
N GLU A 184 -17.25 -16.38 9.54
CA GLU A 184 -18.01 -15.13 9.43
C GLU A 184 -17.10 -13.91 9.14
N PHE A 185 -15.90 -13.88 9.71
CA PHE A 185 -14.94 -12.80 9.45
C PHE A 185 -14.38 -12.85 8.03
N ASN A 186 -13.87 -14.01 7.57
CA ASN A 186 -13.22 -14.12 6.26
C ASN A 186 -14.22 -14.07 5.11
N ASP A 187 -15.25 -14.92 5.16
CA ASP A 187 -16.20 -15.17 4.08
C ASP A 187 -17.62 -15.22 4.66
N ALA A 188 -18.50 -14.31 4.22
CA ALA A 188 -19.88 -14.27 4.72
C ALA A 188 -20.73 -15.49 4.29
N ALA A 189 -20.17 -16.37 3.47
CA ALA A 189 -20.85 -17.56 3.00
C ALA A 189 -20.82 -18.67 4.07
N ARG A 190 -21.91 -18.75 4.85
CA ARG A 190 -22.64 -20.02 4.94
C ARG A 190 -24.08 -19.98 5.44
N ASN A 191 -24.61 -18.89 5.97
CA ASN A 191 -26.02 -18.89 6.37
C ASN A 191 -26.82 -17.77 5.71
N LYS A 192 -27.23 -18.03 4.46
CA LYS A 192 -28.46 -17.45 3.88
C LYS A 192 -29.70 -17.69 4.77
N MET A 193 -29.60 -18.59 5.76
CA MET A 193 -30.66 -18.94 6.71
C MET A 193 -30.87 -17.92 7.84
N TRP A 194 -29.92 -17.00 8.06
CA TRP A 194 -30.03 -15.92 9.06
C TRP A 194 -29.93 -14.53 8.43
N LYS A 195 -30.35 -14.40 7.16
CA LYS A 195 -30.64 -13.08 6.58
C LYS A 195 -31.95 -12.58 7.17
N ASP A 196 -31.91 -12.11 8.42
CA ASP A 196 -32.69 -10.92 8.70
C ASP A 196 -31.96 -9.79 7.97
N GLU A 197 -32.60 -9.32 6.92
CA GLU A 197 -32.03 -8.45 5.90
C GLU A 197 -31.47 -7.19 6.57
N ARG A 198 -30.15 -6.97 6.43
CA ARG A 198 -29.50 -5.70 6.05
C ARG A 198 -28.01 -5.57 6.46
N TYR A 199 -27.46 -6.36 7.40
CA TYR A 199 -26.17 -6.01 8.03
C TYR A 199 -25.23 -7.16 8.46
N THR A 200 -24.78 -8.01 7.54
CA THR A 200 -23.64 -8.92 7.82
C THR A 200 -22.75 -9.04 6.60
N PHE A 201 -21.59 -8.36 6.61
CA PHE A 201 -20.60 -8.43 5.54
C PHE A 201 -19.27 -8.97 6.06
N SER A 202 -18.58 -9.83 5.31
CA SER A 202 -17.25 -10.30 5.73
C SER A 202 -16.15 -9.28 5.36
N SER A 203 -14.94 -9.48 5.88
CA SER A 203 -13.76 -8.70 5.48
C SER A 203 -13.56 -8.73 3.96
N ARG A 204 -13.77 -9.90 3.34
CA ARG A 204 -13.73 -10.08 1.89
C ARG A 204 -14.76 -9.21 1.18
N GLU A 205 -16.03 -9.30 1.57
CA GLU A 205 -17.09 -8.54 0.91
C GLU A 205 -16.87 -7.04 1.07
N PHE A 206 -16.45 -6.60 2.27
CA PHE A 206 -16.07 -5.22 2.52
C PHE A 206 -15.02 -4.76 1.50
N ILE A 207 -13.88 -5.45 1.42
CA ILE A 207 -12.78 -5.07 0.52
C ILE A 207 -13.20 -5.13 -0.96
N VAL A 208 -13.89 -6.20 -1.36
CA VAL A 208 -14.26 -6.45 -2.77
C VAL A 208 -15.22 -5.39 -3.28
N GLU A 209 -16.31 -5.15 -2.56
CA GLU A 209 -17.33 -4.19 -2.96
C GLU A 209 -16.80 -2.75 -2.93
N THR A 210 -15.94 -2.40 -1.96
CA THR A 210 -15.27 -1.08 -1.92
C THR A 210 -14.38 -0.86 -3.14
N ILE A 211 -13.52 -1.84 -3.50
CA ILE A 211 -12.66 -1.75 -4.69
C ILE A 211 -13.51 -1.72 -5.97
N GLN A 212 -14.54 -2.57 -6.08
CA GLN A 212 -15.40 -2.60 -7.25
C GLN A 212 -16.15 -1.27 -7.45
N LYS A 213 -16.69 -0.70 -6.37
CA LYS A 213 -17.30 0.63 -6.40
C LYS A 213 -16.29 1.68 -6.85
N ALA A 214 -15.08 1.66 -6.30
CA ALA A 214 -14.04 2.61 -6.64
C ALA A 214 -13.64 2.55 -8.14
N LYS A 215 -13.46 1.34 -8.66
CA LYS A 215 -13.21 1.07 -10.08
C LYS A 215 -14.36 1.49 -10.98
N GLN A 216 -15.60 1.26 -10.56
CA GLN A 216 -16.77 1.70 -11.31
C GLN A 216 -16.75 3.23 -11.51
N MET A 217 -16.35 3.96 -10.47
CA MET A 217 -16.29 5.42 -10.51
C MET A 217 -15.08 5.96 -11.28
N ARG A 218 -13.92 5.29 -11.18
CA ARG A 218 -12.66 5.70 -11.83
C ARG A 218 -12.04 4.50 -12.55
N PRO A 219 -12.58 4.11 -13.71
CA PRO A 219 -12.22 2.86 -14.39
C PRO A 219 -10.83 2.88 -15.04
N LYS A 220 -10.23 4.06 -15.23
CA LYS A 220 -8.89 4.22 -15.80
C LYS A 220 -7.79 4.28 -14.74
N ALA A 221 -8.17 4.45 -13.47
CA ALA A 221 -7.22 4.53 -12.37
C ALA A 221 -6.64 3.15 -12.08
N LEU A 222 -5.38 3.12 -11.66
CA LEU A 222 -4.75 1.90 -11.18
C LEU A 222 -5.13 1.71 -9.70
N TRP A 223 -6.20 0.96 -9.43
CA TRP A 223 -6.64 0.70 -8.07
C TRP A 223 -5.85 -0.42 -7.40
N GLY A 224 -5.52 -0.27 -6.12
CA GLY A 224 -4.91 -1.34 -5.32
C GLY A 224 -4.84 -1.00 -3.84
N LEU A 225 -4.38 -1.97 -3.05
CA LEU A 225 -4.24 -1.82 -1.60
C LEU A 225 -2.79 -1.55 -1.22
N TYR A 226 -2.56 -0.55 -0.38
CA TYR A 226 -1.25 -0.29 0.20
C TYR A 226 -0.78 -1.46 1.07
N GLY A 227 0.48 -1.83 0.95
CA GLY A 227 1.12 -2.88 1.75
C GLY A 227 0.81 -4.31 1.28
N PHE A 228 0.16 -4.48 0.11
CA PHE A 228 -0.14 -5.79 -0.45
C PHE A 228 0.70 -6.10 -1.70
N PRO A 229 1.17 -7.35 -1.87
CA PRO A 229 0.96 -8.51 -0.98
C PRO A 229 1.72 -8.42 0.34
N VAL A 230 1.27 -9.18 1.35
CA VAL A 230 1.86 -9.13 2.69
C VAL A 230 3.07 -10.05 2.79
N CYS A 231 4.03 -9.66 3.62
CA CYS A 231 5.19 -10.46 3.98
C CYS A 231 5.39 -10.42 5.50
N ASN A 232 6.19 -11.35 6.05
CA ASN A 232 6.56 -11.29 7.45
C ASN A 232 7.39 -10.04 7.74
N TYR A 233 7.06 -9.33 8.82
CA TYR A 233 7.68 -8.04 9.17
C TYR A 233 9.21 -8.17 9.32
N ASN A 234 9.69 -9.31 9.81
CA ASN A 234 11.11 -9.62 9.99
C ASN A 234 11.79 -10.27 8.78
N ALA A 235 11.19 -10.23 7.58
CA ALA A 235 11.80 -10.79 6.38
C ALA A 235 13.22 -10.24 6.16
N GLY A 236 14.17 -11.11 5.84
CA GLY A 236 15.57 -10.74 5.67
C GLY A 236 16.34 -10.46 6.96
N GLN A 237 15.74 -10.54 8.15
CA GLN A 237 16.45 -10.33 9.41
C GLN A 237 17.31 -11.53 9.82
N LEU A 238 16.90 -12.76 9.49
CA LEU A 238 17.64 -13.98 9.80
C LEU A 238 18.66 -14.32 8.71
N LYS A 239 19.78 -14.95 9.10
CA LYS A 239 20.76 -15.48 8.14
C LYS A 239 20.05 -16.54 7.28
N ASN A 240 20.07 -16.36 5.97
CA ASN A 240 19.39 -17.19 4.97
C ASN A 240 17.87 -17.00 4.78
N ASP A 241 17.28 -15.92 5.31
CA ASP A 241 15.86 -15.61 5.13
C ASP A 241 15.61 -14.72 3.90
N TYR A 242 15.74 -15.31 2.70
CA TYR A 242 15.67 -14.58 1.42
C TYR A 242 14.26 -14.43 0.85
N SER A 243 13.24 -14.99 1.49
CA SER A 243 11.88 -15.00 0.93
C SER A 243 10.85 -14.91 2.04
N CYS A 244 9.67 -14.36 1.72
CA CYS A 244 8.56 -14.38 2.67
C CYS A 244 8.27 -15.80 3.18
N TRP A 245 7.97 -15.91 4.48
CA TRP A 245 7.63 -17.20 5.09
C TRP A 245 6.46 -17.87 4.37
N GLN A 246 6.48 -19.20 4.31
CA GLN A 246 5.44 -19.98 3.62
C GLN A 246 4.01 -19.67 4.12
N LEU A 247 3.87 -19.35 5.42
CA LEU A 247 2.60 -18.91 5.99
C LEU A 247 2.06 -17.64 5.32
N TYR A 248 2.91 -16.64 5.08
CA TYR A 248 2.52 -15.39 4.42
C TYR A 248 2.25 -15.59 2.92
N LYS A 249 3.04 -16.44 2.25
CA LYS A 249 2.75 -16.87 0.88
C LYS A 249 1.37 -17.54 0.78
N GLY A 250 1.03 -18.37 1.77
CA GLY A 250 -0.29 -18.99 1.91
C GLY A 250 -1.41 -17.96 2.11
N PHE A 251 -1.21 -16.96 2.96
CA PHE A 251 -2.17 -15.86 3.11
C PHE A 251 -2.39 -15.11 1.80
N ASN A 252 -1.33 -14.79 1.05
CA ASN A 252 -1.48 -14.14 -0.24
C ASN A 252 -2.21 -15.05 -1.26
N ASP A 253 -1.99 -16.36 -1.22
CA ASP A 253 -2.71 -17.30 -2.08
C ASP A 253 -4.20 -17.36 -1.75
N GLU A 254 -4.57 -17.30 -0.47
CA GLU A 254 -5.97 -17.20 -0.02
C GLU A 254 -6.61 -15.85 -0.39
N MET A 255 -5.82 -14.77 -0.43
CA MET A 255 -6.27 -13.42 -0.79
C MET A 255 -6.29 -13.14 -2.31
N MET A 256 -6.18 -14.17 -3.17
CA MET A 256 -6.29 -13.99 -4.62
C MET A 256 -7.60 -13.32 -5.07
N TYR A 257 -8.66 -13.37 -4.27
CA TYR A 257 -9.89 -12.62 -4.55
C TYR A 257 -9.67 -11.09 -4.60
N ILE A 258 -8.68 -10.56 -3.85
CA ILE A 258 -8.27 -9.15 -3.91
C ILE A 258 -7.44 -8.92 -5.16
N TYR A 259 -6.40 -9.74 -5.37
CA TYR A 259 -5.48 -9.60 -6.50
C TYR A 259 -6.16 -9.76 -7.86
N ASN A 260 -7.30 -10.44 -7.91
CA ASN A 260 -8.09 -10.59 -9.12
C ASN A 260 -8.90 -9.36 -9.52
N ILE A 261 -9.13 -8.42 -8.60
CA ILE A 261 -9.97 -7.24 -8.84
C ILE A 261 -9.19 -5.92 -8.86
N VAL A 262 -7.98 -5.88 -8.29
CA VAL A 262 -7.09 -4.70 -8.35
C VAL A 262 -6.43 -4.57 -9.73
N ASP A 263 -5.89 -3.38 -10.02
CA ASP A 263 -5.18 -3.06 -11.27
C ASP A 263 -3.67 -2.97 -11.09
N ALA A 264 -3.17 -2.83 -9.86
CA ALA A 264 -1.76 -2.75 -9.53
C ALA A 264 -1.47 -3.27 -8.11
N LEU A 265 -0.20 -3.61 -7.84
CA LEU A 265 0.28 -4.00 -6.51
C LEU A 265 1.13 -2.89 -5.89
N TYR A 266 0.88 -2.59 -4.62
CA TYR A 266 1.54 -1.50 -3.87
C TYR A 266 2.20 -2.03 -2.59
N PRO A 267 3.20 -2.93 -2.67
CA PRO A 267 3.87 -3.43 -1.47
C PRO A 267 4.63 -2.30 -0.76
N SER A 268 4.70 -2.35 0.56
CA SER A 268 5.56 -1.45 1.34
C SER A 268 6.93 -2.07 1.51
N ILE A 269 7.98 -1.35 1.10
CA ILE A 269 9.39 -1.78 1.21
C ILE A 269 10.19 -0.87 2.16
N TYR A 270 9.51 -0.26 3.13
CA TYR A 270 10.12 0.66 4.10
C TYR A 270 11.17 -0.03 4.96
N LEU A 271 12.31 0.64 5.16
CA LEU A 271 13.39 0.19 6.05
C LEU A 271 13.09 0.61 7.50
N GLY A 272 12.14 -0.08 8.14
CA GLY A 272 11.46 0.41 9.36
C GLY A 272 11.84 -0.20 10.71
N PHE A 273 13.00 -0.84 10.87
CA PHE A 273 13.42 -1.36 12.18
C PHE A 273 14.61 -0.60 12.74
N PRO A 274 14.75 -0.47 14.08
CA PRO A 274 16.02 -0.18 14.74
C PRO A 274 16.95 -1.39 14.56
N ALA A 275 17.35 -1.59 13.31
CA ALA A 275 18.31 -2.57 12.86
C ALA A 275 19.62 -1.80 12.67
N SER A 276 20.70 -2.30 13.26
CA SER A 276 22.05 -1.81 12.95
C SER A 276 22.25 -1.78 11.43
N SER A 277 23.13 -0.91 10.93
CA SER A 277 23.44 -0.90 9.50
C SER A 277 23.79 -2.31 9.00
N LYS A 278 24.44 -3.16 9.81
CA LYS A 278 24.70 -4.60 9.54
C LYS A 278 23.45 -5.49 9.44
N GLN A 279 22.37 -5.20 10.16
CA GLN A 279 21.08 -5.91 10.06
C GLN A 279 20.25 -5.41 8.87
N ARG A 280 20.39 -4.13 8.49
CA ARG A 280 19.93 -3.62 7.18
C ARG A 280 20.78 -4.16 6.00
N PHE A 281 22.01 -4.57 6.29
CA PHE A 281 23.06 -4.97 5.35
C PHE A 281 23.36 -6.48 5.44
N ARG A 282 22.35 -7.33 5.58
CA ARG A 282 22.56 -8.76 5.35
C ARG A 282 22.37 -8.99 3.85
N TYR A 283 23.41 -9.52 3.21
CA TYR A 283 23.57 -9.72 1.77
C TYR A 283 23.32 -11.16 1.36
N VAL A 284 22.85 -11.35 0.13
CA VAL A 284 23.53 -12.20 -0.85
C VAL A 284 23.74 -11.37 -2.11
N GLN A 285 24.95 -11.45 -2.69
CA GLN A 285 25.28 -10.89 -3.99
C GLN A 285 24.31 -11.44 -5.04
N VAL A 286 23.27 -10.69 -5.39
CA VAL A 286 22.67 -10.86 -6.71
C VAL A 286 23.64 -10.22 -7.68
N HIS A 287 24.24 -11.07 -8.52
CA HIS A 287 25.39 -10.79 -9.37
C HIS A 287 25.02 -9.95 -10.60
N LEU A 288 24.29 -8.85 -10.41
CA LEU A 288 23.96 -7.86 -11.43
C LEU A 288 24.18 -6.47 -10.81
N ARG A 289 25.37 -5.93 -11.10
CA ARG A 289 25.80 -4.53 -10.96
C ARG A 289 25.86 -3.90 -9.56
N LEU A 290 27.09 -3.79 -9.05
CA LEU A 290 27.66 -2.63 -8.34
C LEU A 290 26.94 -2.04 -7.10
N CYS A 291 25.96 -2.72 -6.48
CA CYS A 291 25.45 -2.25 -5.20
C CYS A 291 25.02 -3.33 -4.21
N THR A 292 24.90 -2.89 -2.96
CA THR A 292 24.62 -3.71 -1.79
C THR A 292 23.14 -3.69 -1.44
N CYS A 293 22.45 -4.79 -1.77
CA CYS A 293 21.02 -5.02 -1.55
C CYS A 293 20.62 -5.37 -0.09
N ASN A 294 19.54 -4.82 0.47
CA ASN A 294 18.84 -5.34 1.66
C ASN A 294 17.99 -6.57 1.27
N ILE A 295 18.15 -7.69 1.98
CA ILE A 295 17.41 -8.94 1.69
C ILE A 295 15.90 -8.82 1.98
N GLY A 296 15.49 -8.06 2.99
CA GLY A 296 14.06 -7.94 3.33
C GLY A 296 13.26 -7.30 2.22
N VAL A 297 13.83 -6.29 1.55
CA VAL A 297 13.22 -5.68 0.35
C VAL A 297 13.12 -6.71 -0.78
N LEU A 298 14.19 -7.47 -1.04
CA LEU A 298 14.18 -8.54 -2.03
C LEU A 298 13.07 -9.57 -1.77
N ALA A 299 12.91 -10.03 -0.52
CA ALA A 299 11.89 -11.01 -0.16
C ALA A 299 10.47 -10.51 -0.45
N ILE A 300 10.18 -9.24 -0.15
CA ILE A 300 8.89 -8.60 -0.43
C ILE A 300 8.67 -8.47 -1.95
N LEU A 301 9.69 -8.07 -2.70
CA LEU A 301 9.61 -7.91 -4.15
C LEU A 301 9.45 -9.25 -4.87
N GLU A 302 10.16 -10.30 -4.45
CA GLU A 302 10.00 -11.65 -4.99
C GLU A 302 8.58 -12.18 -4.79
N GLU A 303 8.01 -11.98 -3.59
CA GLU A 303 6.63 -12.38 -3.33
C GLU A 303 5.63 -11.56 -4.14
N THR A 304 5.90 -10.26 -4.31
CA THR A 304 5.08 -9.39 -5.16
C THR A 304 5.11 -9.83 -6.61
N LEU A 305 6.29 -10.15 -7.15
CA LEU A 305 6.45 -10.71 -8.49
C LEU A 305 5.74 -12.05 -8.64
N ARG A 306 5.78 -12.92 -7.61
CA ARG A 306 5.07 -14.20 -7.60
C ARG A 306 3.56 -13.99 -7.72
N ILE A 307 3.00 -13.08 -6.93
CA ILE A 307 1.56 -12.76 -6.96
C ILE A 307 1.16 -12.08 -8.28
N ALA A 308 1.95 -11.11 -8.76
CA ALA A 308 1.70 -10.44 -10.03
C ALA A 308 1.59 -11.44 -11.19
N LYS A 309 2.49 -12.43 -11.25
CA LYS A 309 2.53 -13.48 -12.29
C LYS A 309 1.38 -14.48 -12.23
N LYS A 310 0.56 -14.50 -11.16
CA LYS A 310 -0.67 -15.30 -11.11
C LYS A 310 -1.80 -14.72 -11.96
N ARG A 311 -1.63 -13.49 -12.48
CA ARG A 311 -2.55 -12.82 -13.41
C ARG A 311 -1.97 -12.85 -14.82
N GLN A 312 -2.85 -12.83 -15.82
CA GLN A 312 -2.48 -12.75 -17.23
C GLN A 312 -3.26 -11.59 -17.88
N PRO A 313 -2.61 -10.49 -18.31
CA PRO A 313 -1.18 -10.18 -18.10
C PRO A 313 -0.84 -10.00 -16.60
N PRO A 314 0.45 -10.09 -16.21
CA PRO A 314 0.87 -9.81 -14.84
C PRO A 314 0.45 -8.40 -14.40
N LEU A 315 0.11 -8.25 -13.11
CA LEU A 315 -0.20 -6.93 -12.55
C LEU A 315 1.06 -6.06 -12.52
N PRO A 316 0.96 -4.76 -12.86
CA PRO A 316 2.05 -3.84 -12.65
C PRO A 316 2.30 -3.60 -11.14
N ILE A 317 3.55 -3.35 -10.79
CA ILE A 317 4.02 -3.27 -9.40
C ILE A 317 4.64 -1.89 -9.16
N TYR A 318 4.15 -1.18 -8.16
CA TYR A 318 4.63 0.14 -7.73
C TYR A 318 4.86 0.13 -6.22
N PRO A 319 6.02 -0.33 -5.73
CA PRO A 319 6.31 -0.37 -4.31
C PRO A 319 6.31 1.03 -3.70
N TYR A 320 5.83 1.11 -2.48
CA TYR A 320 5.99 2.28 -1.63
C TYR A 320 7.33 2.20 -0.91
N SER A 321 8.18 3.21 -1.12
CA SER A 321 9.40 3.41 -0.35
C SER A 321 9.38 4.77 0.35
N LYS A 322 10.07 4.86 1.49
CA LYS A 322 10.49 6.16 2.02
C LYS A 322 11.83 6.54 1.37
N PHE A 323 12.29 7.73 1.71
CA PHE A 323 13.69 8.15 1.56
C PHE A 323 14.26 8.60 2.93
N GLU A 324 13.45 8.45 3.99
CA GLU A 324 13.75 8.79 5.37
C GLU A 324 13.62 7.54 6.26
N ASN A 325 14.53 7.39 7.22
CA ASN A 325 14.52 6.30 8.19
C ASN A 325 13.45 6.50 9.26
N ASP A 326 13.35 7.71 9.81
CA ASP A 326 12.46 8.02 10.94
C ASP A 326 11.89 9.44 10.85
N PRO A 327 11.05 9.72 9.83
CA PRO A 327 10.48 11.06 9.61
C PRO A 327 9.47 11.48 10.70
N LEU A 328 9.13 10.58 11.64
CA LEU A 328 8.24 10.88 12.75
C LEU A 328 8.96 11.55 13.91
N ASN A 329 10.21 11.13 14.18
CA ASN A 329 10.96 11.57 15.35
C ASN A 329 12.26 12.31 15.01
N LYS A 330 12.74 12.23 13.77
CA LYS A 330 14.01 12.84 13.34
C LYS A 330 13.81 13.77 12.15
N LEU A 331 14.55 14.87 12.14
CA LEU A 331 14.44 15.90 11.10
C LEU A 331 15.37 15.63 9.90
N ASP A 332 16.49 14.96 10.11
CA ASP A 332 17.61 14.81 9.17
C ASP A 332 18.05 13.35 8.97
N SER A 333 17.12 12.40 9.12
CA SER A 333 17.45 10.96 9.05
C SER A 333 17.06 10.36 7.70
N PHE A 334 17.95 10.47 6.72
CA PHE A 334 17.73 10.00 5.35
C PHE A 334 18.39 8.65 5.06
N TYR A 335 17.92 7.97 4.02
CA TYR A 335 18.51 6.72 3.52
C TYR A 335 19.94 6.96 3.03
N ASN A 336 20.88 6.12 3.44
CA ASN A 336 22.23 6.16 2.89
C ASN A 336 22.27 5.45 1.52
N LYS A 337 23.43 5.43 0.86
CA LYS A 337 23.60 4.77 -0.45
C LYS A 337 23.15 3.29 -0.45
N PRO A 338 23.56 2.41 0.49
CA PRO A 338 23.02 1.05 0.57
C PRO A 338 21.49 0.98 0.70
N ASP A 339 20.89 1.85 1.50
CA ASP A 339 19.44 1.90 1.70
C ASP A 339 18.73 2.30 0.38
N ARG A 340 19.27 3.27 -0.37
CA ARG A 340 18.79 3.66 -1.71
C ARG A 340 18.98 2.56 -2.74
N CYS A 341 20.13 1.90 -2.76
CA CYS A 341 20.36 0.75 -3.65
C CYS A 341 19.35 -0.38 -3.39
N SER A 342 18.88 -0.52 -2.15
CA SER A 342 17.87 -1.51 -1.80
C SER A 342 16.47 -1.13 -2.23
N THR A 343 16.14 0.16 -2.17
CA THR A 343 14.76 0.63 -2.33
C THR A 343 14.47 1.26 -3.68
N ILE A 344 15.50 1.53 -4.50
CA ILE A 344 15.40 2.14 -5.82
C ILE A 344 16.05 1.22 -6.87
N ASP A 345 17.36 0.97 -6.77
CA ASP A 345 18.11 0.22 -7.79
C ASP A 345 17.63 -1.25 -7.87
N GLN A 346 17.47 -1.91 -6.73
CA GLN A 346 17.04 -3.32 -6.70
C GLN A 346 15.65 -3.54 -7.34
N PRO A 347 14.59 -2.76 -7.02
CA PRO A 347 13.34 -2.82 -7.78
C PRO A 347 13.53 -2.64 -9.29
N ALA A 348 14.34 -1.67 -9.71
CA ALA A 348 14.59 -1.41 -11.14
C ALA A 348 15.28 -2.60 -11.82
N ASP A 349 16.31 -3.18 -11.18
CA ASP A 349 17.04 -4.35 -11.68
C ASP A 349 16.16 -5.62 -11.73
N LEU A 350 15.17 -5.73 -10.85
CA LEU A 350 14.18 -6.82 -10.85
C LEU A 350 13.08 -6.64 -11.90
N GLY A 351 13.07 -5.54 -12.65
CA GLY A 351 12.08 -5.25 -13.67
C GLY A 351 10.72 -4.83 -13.10
N ILE A 352 10.70 -4.23 -11.91
CA ILE A 352 9.49 -3.62 -11.33
C ILE A 352 9.09 -2.37 -12.14
N ASP A 353 7.79 -2.07 -12.22
CA ASP A 353 7.26 -1.04 -13.14
C ASP A 353 7.56 0.41 -12.71
N GLY A 354 7.81 0.65 -11.43
CA GLY A 354 8.17 1.97 -10.91
C GLY A 354 8.22 1.99 -9.39
N LEU A 355 8.27 3.19 -8.81
CA LEU A 355 8.39 3.40 -7.37
C LEU A 355 7.54 4.60 -6.92
N ILE A 356 6.90 4.51 -5.76
CA ILE A 356 6.22 5.63 -5.12
C ILE A 356 6.99 6.01 -3.85
N LEU A 357 7.49 7.25 -3.81
CA LEU A 357 8.16 7.82 -2.64
C LEU A 357 7.13 8.46 -1.72
N TRP A 358 7.16 8.09 -0.45
CA TRP A 358 6.27 8.59 0.59
C TRP A 358 7.04 9.11 1.80
N SER A 359 6.48 10.12 2.46
CA SER A 359 6.94 10.61 3.76
C SER A 359 5.77 11.07 4.62
N SER A 360 6.00 11.13 5.93
CA SER A 360 5.02 11.61 6.89
C SER A 360 4.82 13.11 6.76
N SER A 361 3.65 13.61 7.15
CA SER A 361 3.40 15.05 7.34
C SER A 361 3.97 15.58 8.67
N ALA A 362 4.37 14.70 9.59
CA ALA A 362 4.94 15.07 10.88
C ALA A 362 6.16 15.99 10.71
N ASN A 363 6.14 17.14 11.38
CA ASN A 363 7.21 18.14 11.37
C ASN A 363 7.71 18.53 9.96
N MET A 364 6.85 18.41 8.92
CA MET A 364 7.28 18.62 7.53
C MET A 364 7.91 19.99 7.31
N ALA A 365 7.34 21.04 7.90
CA ALA A 365 7.85 22.41 7.79
C ALA A 365 9.29 22.56 8.29
N ASP A 366 9.72 21.75 9.26
CA ASP A 366 11.07 21.79 9.86
C ASP A 366 12.07 20.88 9.14
N ARG A 367 11.57 20.05 8.22
CA ARG A 367 12.35 19.12 7.40
C ARG A 367 12.62 19.63 5.98
N CYS A 368 11.88 20.62 5.50
CA CYS A 368 11.96 21.10 4.11
C CYS A 368 13.39 21.35 3.60
N ASP A 369 14.20 22.18 4.28
CA ASP A 369 15.58 22.51 3.84
C ASP A 369 16.48 21.26 3.79
N LYS A 370 16.25 20.33 4.72
CA LYS A 370 17.01 19.09 4.84
C LYS A 370 16.63 18.10 3.73
N ILE A 371 15.35 18.03 3.41
CA ILE A 371 14.81 17.24 2.30
C ILE A 371 15.34 17.80 0.97
N GLU A 372 15.31 19.11 0.77
CA GLU A 372 15.87 19.75 -0.43
C GLU A 372 17.34 19.41 -0.61
N THR A 373 18.15 19.65 0.44
CA THR A 373 19.58 19.33 0.44
C THR A 373 19.83 17.85 0.12
N TYR A 374 19.05 16.93 0.69
CA TYR A 374 19.20 15.50 0.45
C TYR A 374 18.76 15.10 -0.98
N ILE A 375 17.71 15.72 -1.53
CA ILE A 375 17.30 15.52 -2.92
C ILE A 375 18.43 15.95 -3.86
N GLU A 376 18.99 17.14 -3.67
CA GLU A 376 19.98 17.69 -4.59
C GLU A 376 21.31 16.91 -4.59
N ASN A 377 21.71 16.42 -3.41
CA ASN A 377 23.03 15.84 -3.21
C ASN A 377 23.06 14.30 -3.23
N GLU A 378 21.93 13.64 -2.96
CA GLU A 378 21.94 12.19 -2.69
C GLU A 378 20.82 11.37 -3.35
N LEU A 379 19.57 11.84 -3.35
CA LEU A 379 18.43 11.08 -3.86
C LEU A 379 18.13 11.35 -5.33
N GLY A 380 18.29 12.60 -5.76
CA GLY A 380 18.02 13.02 -7.13
C GLY A 380 19.04 12.49 -8.14
N PRO A 381 20.36 12.74 -7.94
CA PRO A 381 21.42 12.18 -8.80
C PRO A 381 21.43 10.65 -8.77
#